data_AF-A0A7C1W026-F1
#
_entry.id   AF-A0A7C1W026-F1
#
_cell.length_a   1.000
_cell.length_b   1.000
_cell.length_c   1.000
_cell.angle_alpha   90.00
_cell.angle_beta   90.00
_cell.angle_gamma   90.00
#
_symmetry.space_group_name_H-M   'P 1'
#
loop_
_entity.id
_entity.type
_entity.pdbx_description
1 polymer ?
#
loop_
_entity_poly.entity_id
_entity_poly.type
_entity_poly.pdbx_seq_one_letter_code
_entity_poly.pdbx_strand_id
1 'polypeptide(L)'
;MFHSMPKNSFYTKKLAKGCQLCQKGAKLVLLITGLCMSKCFYCPLSEKKRGKDVIYANEMIVKNYEDVINEAELIEAEGTGITGGDPLIVVERVENIIKILKDHFGEDHHIHLYTSTLDYSKINRAEESGL
;
A
#
# COMPACT_ATOMS: atom_id res chain seq x y z
N MET A 1 -21.49 -21.11 -1.21
CA MET A 1 -20.82 -21.94 -0.18
C MET A 1 -19.81 -21.05 0.53
N PHE A 2 -19.80 -21.05 1.87
CA PHE A 2 -18.81 -20.32 2.67
C PHE A 2 -17.59 -21.20 2.90
N HIS A 3 -16.40 -20.64 2.75
CA HIS A 3 -15.14 -21.30 3.08
C HIS A 3 -14.65 -20.77 4.43
N SER A 4 -14.34 -21.68 5.36
CA SER A 4 -13.86 -21.34 6.70
C SER A 4 -12.39 -20.92 6.67
N MET A 5 -12.02 -20.01 7.58
CA MET A 5 -10.65 -19.56 7.85
C MET A 5 -10.37 -19.58 9.36
N PRO A 6 -9.10 -19.55 9.78
CA PRO A 6 -8.74 -19.40 11.20
C PRO A 6 -9.46 -18.22 11.87
N LYS A 7 -9.59 -18.28 13.21
CA LYS A 7 -10.23 -17.22 14.03
C LYS A 7 -11.69 -16.94 13.64
N ASN A 8 -12.45 -17.98 13.30
CA ASN A 8 -13.88 -17.90 12.92
C ASN A 8 -14.17 -16.90 11.80
N SER A 9 -13.24 -16.75 10.86
CA SER A 9 -13.42 -15.91 9.67
C SER A 9 -13.92 -16.75 8.49
N PHE A 10 -14.59 -16.12 7.52
CA PHE A 10 -15.15 -16.80 6.35
C PHE A 10 -14.97 -15.96 5.09
N TYR A 11 -14.84 -16.62 3.95
CA TYR A 11 -14.91 -15.96 2.65
C TYR A 11 -15.82 -16.73 1.69
N THR A 12 -16.21 -16.05 0.61
CA THR A 12 -16.98 -16.65 -0.48
C THR A 12 -16.15 -16.70 -1.75
N LYS A 13 -16.45 -17.64 -2.65
CA LYS A 13 -15.74 -17.82 -3.92
C LYS A 13 -14.23 -18.00 -3.71
N LYS A 14 -13.43 -16.98 -4.03
CA LYS A 14 -11.97 -16.99 -3.95
C LYS A 14 -11.51 -15.81 -3.11
N LEU A 15 -10.56 -16.07 -2.21
CA LEU A 15 -9.91 -15.02 -1.43
C LEU A 15 -9.01 -14.16 -2.34
N ALA A 16 -9.09 -12.84 -2.24
CA ALA A 16 -8.23 -11.93 -2.99
C ALA A 16 -6.75 -12.19 -2.68
N LYS A 17 -5.86 -12.05 -3.67
CA LYS A 17 -4.42 -12.32 -3.50
C LYS A 17 -3.81 -11.46 -2.38
N GLY A 18 -4.19 -10.20 -2.29
CA GLY A 18 -3.80 -9.32 -1.17
C GLY A 18 -4.16 -9.87 0.21
N CYS A 19 -5.35 -10.45 0.38
CA CYS A 19 -5.77 -11.06 1.64
C CYS A 19 -4.97 -12.34 1.96
N GLN A 20 -4.66 -13.15 0.95
CA GLN A 20 -3.81 -14.34 1.11
C GLN A 20 -2.40 -13.95 1.60
N LEU A 21 -1.80 -12.92 0.99
CA LEU A 21 -0.48 -12.41 1.38
C LEU A 21 -0.50 -11.75 2.76
N CYS A 22 -1.56 -11.01 3.08
CA CYS A 22 -1.75 -10.40 4.40
C CYS A 22 -1.82 -11.47 5.51
N GLN A 23 -2.51 -12.59 5.27
CA GLN A 23 -2.57 -13.69 6.24
C GLN A 23 -1.18 -14.29 6.53
N LYS A 24 -0.27 -14.30 5.54
CA LYS A 24 1.12 -14.73 5.72
C LYS A 24 1.99 -13.70 6.44
N GLY A 25 1.56 -12.44 6.51
CA GLY A 25 2.41 -11.33 6.96
C GLY A 25 3.47 -10.91 5.94
N ALA A 26 3.31 -11.29 4.67
CA ALA A 26 4.34 -11.14 3.62
C ALA A 26 4.20 -9.84 2.80
N LYS A 27 3.60 -8.79 3.38
CA LYS A 27 3.37 -7.52 2.66
C LYS A 27 4.13 -6.37 3.31
N LEU A 28 4.85 -5.61 2.49
CA LEU A 28 5.32 -4.29 2.88
C LEU A 28 4.12 -3.36 3.07
N VAL A 29 4.05 -2.67 4.20
CA VAL A 29 3.09 -1.58 4.41
C VAL A 29 3.80 -0.26 4.13
N LEU A 30 3.46 0.38 3.01
CA LEU A 30 4.12 1.60 2.55
C LEU A 30 3.18 2.79 2.71
N LEU A 31 3.39 3.60 3.75
CA LEU A 31 2.76 4.91 3.86
C LEU A 31 3.49 5.88 2.94
N ILE A 32 2.85 6.30 1.84
CA ILE A 32 3.49 7.13 0.80
C ILE A 32 3.40 8.64 1.04
N THR A 33 2.44 9.05 1.87
CA THR A 33 2.28 10.40 2.40
C THR A 33 1.29 10.36 3.56
N GLY A 34 1.37 11.29 4.50
CA GLY A 34 0.35 11.50 5.52
C GLY A 34 -0.69 12.56 5.15
N LEU A 35 -0.55 13.22 3.99
CA LEU A 35 -1.49 14.23 3.49
C LEU A 35 -2.83 13.57 3.13
N CYS A 36 -3.93 14.23 3.48
CA CYS A 36 -5.30 13.81 3.15
C CYS A 36 -6.21 15.03 3.09
N MET A 37 -7.17 15.06 2.15
CA MET A 37 -8.22 16.09 2.13
C MET A 37 -9.38 15.76 3.09
N SER A 38 -9.51 14.49 3.47
CA SER A 38 -10.52 14.03 4.43
C SER A 38 -10.10 14.35 5.87
N LYS A 39 -11.08 14.71 6.71
CA LYS A 39 -10.88 14.97 8.15
C LYS A 39 -11.70 13.99 8.99
N CYS A 40 -11.47 12.69 8.79
CA CYS A 40 -12.20 11.64 9.50
C CYS A 40 -11.98 11.74 11.01
N PHE A 41 -13.06 11.63 11.80
CA PHE A 41 -13.01 11.62 13.27
C PHE A 41 -12.32 10.36 13.81
N TYR A 42 -12.27 9.29 13.02
CA TYR A 42 -11.69 7.99 13.36
C TYR A 42 -10.33 7.74 12.68
N CYS A 43 -9.68 8.76 12.10
CA CYS A 43 -8.44 8.56 11.36
C CYS A 43 -7.37 7.88 12.24
N PRO A 44 -6.87 6.69 11.87
CA PRO A 44 -5.95 5.92 12.72
C PRO A 44 -4.49 6.40 12.60
N LEU A 45 -4.18 7.31 11.67
CA LEU A 45 -2.83 7.84 11.53
C LEU A 45 -2.41 8.61 12.79
N SER A 46 -1.21 8.31 13.27
CA SER A 46 -0.61 9.01 14.40
C SER A 46 -0.32 10.47 14.07
N GLU A 47 -0.19 11.32 15.10
CA GLU A 47 0.20 12.73 14.96
C GLU A 47 1.56 12.94 14.26
N LYS A 48 2.42 11.91 14.24
CA LYS A 48 3.70 11.94 13.51
C LYS A 48 3.52 11.76 12.01
N LYS A 49 2.46 11.07 11.58
CA LYS A 49 2.18 10.73 10.18
C LYS A 49 1.08 11.67 9.62
N ARG A 50 -0.02 11.88 10.34
CA ARG A 50 -1.21 12.62 9.90
C ARG A 50 -0.89 14.06 9.47
N GLY A 51 -1.31 14.42 8.26
CA GLY A 51 -1.19 15.78 7.72
C GLY A 51 0.23 16.20 7.36
N LYS A 52 1.19 15.27 7.35
CA LYS A 52 2.60 15.54 7.06
C LYS A 52 3.02 14.79 5.80
N ASP A 53 3.82 15.42 4.96
CA ASP A 53 4.37 14.74 3.79
C ASP A 53 5.61 13.94 4.18
N VAL A 54 5.38 12.73 4.68
CA VAL A 54 6.40 11.79 5.15
C VAL A 54 6.12 10.41 4.57
N ILE A 55 7.18 9.64 4.31
CA ILE A 55 7.09 8.28 3.79
C ILE A 55 7.57 7.31 4.88
N TYR A 56 6.83 6.22 5.08
CA TYR A 56 7.24 5.13 5.96
C TYR A 56 7.10 3.79 5.26
N ALA A 57 8.16 2.98 5.31
CA ALA A 57 8.15 1.57 4.95
C ALA A 57 8.06 0.79 6.26
N ASN A 58 6.92 0.13 6.50
CA ASN A 58 6.53 -0.37 7.81
C ASN A 58 6.60 0.75 8.88
N GLU A 59 7.52 0.64 9.84
CA GLU A 59 7.77 1.69 10.86
C GLU A 59 9.05 2.50 10.61
N MET A 60 9.81 2.18 9.57
CA MET A 60 11.02 2.92 9.20
C MET A 60 10.67 4.17 8.39
N ILE A 61 11.30 5.30 8.72
CA ILE A 61 11.22 6.53 7.93
C ILE A 61 12.07 6.36 6.67
N VAL A 62 11.45 6.61 5.52
CA VAL A 62 12.09 6.54 4.21
C VAL A 62 12.71 7.91 3.88
N LYS A 63 14.00 7.94 3.61
CA LYS A 63 14.76 9.14 3.19
C LYS A 63 14.94 9.18 1.68
N ASN A 64 15.04 8.02 1.04
CA ASN A 64 15.14 7.85 -0.41
C ASN A 64 14.41 6.55 -0.82
N TYR A 65 14.20 6.32 -2.12
CA TYR A 65 13.49 5.12 -2.57
C TYR A 65 14.25 3.80 -2.35
N GLU A 66 15.57 3.85 -2.19
CA GLU A 66 16.37 2.67 -1.86
C GLU A 66 15.98 2.11 -0.49
N ASP A 67 15.64 2.97 0.48
CA ASP A 67 15.12 2.52 1.78
C ASP A 67 13.83 1.68 1.66
N VAL A 68 12.99 1.95 0.65
CA VAL A 68 11.76 1.18 0.40
C VAL A 68 12.10 -0.24 -0.08
N ILE A 69 13.06 -0.33 -1.01
CA ILE A 69 13.53 -1.61 -1.54
C ILE A 69 14.23 -2.41 -0.44
N ASN A 70 15.15 -1.78 0.28
CA ASN A 70 15.88 -2.39 1.39
C ASN A 70 14.91 -2.95 2.44
N GLU A 71 13.89 -2.19 2.85
CA GLU A 71 12.88 -2.70 3.79
C GLU A 71 12.09 -3.87 3.21
N ALA A 72 11.68 -3.77 1.94
CA ALA A 72 10.93 -4.83 1.27
C ALA A 72 11.73 -6.14 1.19
N GLU A 73 13.03 -6.06 0.90
CA GLU A 73 13.94 -7.21 0.90
C GLU A 73 14.13 -7.77 2.32
N LEU A 74 14.34 -6.89 3.31
CA LEU A 74 14.56 -7.29 4.71
C LEU A 74 13.41 -8.11 5.29
N ILE A 75 12.18 -7.83 4.87
CA ILE A 75 10.99 -8.57 5.30
C ILE A 75 10.55 -9.67 4.32
N GLU A 76 11.34 -9.92 3.26
CA GLU A 76 11.02 -10.86 2.19
C GLU A 76 9.60 -10.62 1.60
N ALA A 77 9.29 -9.36 1.28
CA ALA A 77 7.97 -8.95 0.85
C ALA A 77 7.53 -9.66 -0.45
N GLU A 78 6.43 -10.41 -0.39
CA GLU A 78 5.75 -11.01 -1.57
C GLU A 78 4.75 -10.02 -2.22
N GLY A 79 4.62 -8.80 -1.67
CA GLY A 79 3.75 -7.76 -2.20
C GLY A 79 3.78 -6.48 -1.36
N THR A 80 3.14 -5.42 -1.85
CA THR A 80 3.09 -4.12 -1.17
C THR A 80 1.65 -3.64 -0.97
N GLY A 81 1.38 -2.99 0.17
CA GLY A 81 0.19 -2.20 0.44
C GLY A 81 0.54 -0.73 0.52
N ILE A 82 0.14 0.04 -0.48
CA ILE A 82 0.33 1.49 -0.51
C ILE A 82 -0.83 2.13 0.25
N THR A 83 -0.49 2.88 1.28
CA THR A 83 -1.41 3.58 2.16
C THR A 83 -0.92 5.00 2.41
N GLY A 84 -1.66 5.76 3.20
CA GLY A 84 -1.31 7.13 3.52
C GLY A 84 -2.39 7.83 4.32
N GLY A 85 -2.38 9.15 4.25
CA GLY A 85 -3.60 9.91 4.44
C GLY A 85 -4.55 9.63 3.27
N ASP A 86 -4.15 10.08 2.08
CA ASP A 86 -4.65 9.61 0.78
C ASP A 86 -3.48 9.56 -0.22
N PRO A 87 -3.00 8.35 -0.60
CA PRO A 87 -1.91 8.17 -1.55
C PRO A 87 -2.02 8.96 -2.85
N LEU A 88 -3.22 9.08 -3.41
CA LEU A 88 -3.44 9.70 -4.72
C LEU A 88 -3.42 11.24 -4.67
N ILE A 89 -3.19 11.84 -3.49
CA ILE A 89 -2.77 13.25 -3.43
C ILE A 89 -1.38 13.43 -4.07
N VAL A 90 -0.51 12.43 -3.95
CA VAL A 90 0.85 12.41 -4.50
C VAL A 90 0.98 11.37 -5.62
N VAL A 91 0.04 11.38 -6.57
CA VAL A 91 -0.07 10.33 -7.62
C VAL A 91 1.24 10.08 -8.38
N GLU A 92 2.02 11.10 -8.72
CA GLU A 92 3.32 10.94 -9.38
C GLU A 92 4.31 10.12 -8.55
N ARG A 93 4.32 10.32 -7.23
CA ARG A 93 5.15 9.54 -6.31
C ARG A 93 4.68 8.08 -6.25
N VAL A 94 3.36 7.86 -6.27
CA VAL A 94 2.76 6.53 -6.30
C VAL A 94 3.16 5.78 -7.58
N GLU A 95 3.02 6.41 -8.75
CA GLU A 95 3.43 5.81 -10.04
C GLU A 95 4.91 5.41 -10.03
N ASN A 96 5.78 6.29 -9.55
CA ASN A 96 7.22 6.03 -9.48
C ASN A 96 7.54 4.86 -8.56
N ILE A 97 6.91 4.79 -7.38
CA ILE A 97 7.10 3.68 -6.44
C ILE A 97 6.58 2.36 -6.99
N ILE A 98 5.43 2.36 -7.67
CA ILE A 98 4.88 1.14 -8.29
C ILE A 98 5.88 0.61 -9.31
N LYS A 99 6.37 1.47 -10.21
CA LYS A 99 7.38 1.09 -11.21
C LYS A 99 8.65 0.56 -10.57
N ILE A 100 9.22 1.26 -9.58
CA ILE A 100 10.42 0.81 -8.85
C ILE A 100 10.22 -0.57 -8.21
N LEU A 101 9.06 -0.82 -7.58
CA LEU A 101 8.76 -2.11 -6.97
C LEU A 101 8.59 -3.22 -8.03
N LYS A 102 7.96 -2.92 -9.16
CA LYS A 102 7.77 -3.87 -10.27
C LYS A 102 9.09 -4.18 -10.99
N ASP A 103 9.91 -3.17 -11.23
CA ASP A 103 11.24 -3.31 -11.84
C ASP A 103 12.15 -4.18 -10.95
N HIS A 104 12.06 -4.03 -9.63
CA HIS A 104 12.93 -4.74 -8.68
C HIS A 104 12.43 -6.15 -8.33
N PHE A 105 11.14 -6.32 -8.03
CA PHE A 105 10.55 -7.59 -7.57
C PHE A 105 9.83 -8.38 -8.67
N GLY A 106 9.68 -7.80 -9.85
CA GLY A 106 9.01 -8.37 -11.01
C GLY A 106 7.54 -7.93 -11.16
N GLU A 107 7.02 -8.11 -12.38
CA GLU A 107 5.66 -7.71 -12.76
C GLU A 107 4.56 -8.37 -11.92
N ASP A 108 4.83 -9.56 -11.37
CA ASP A 108 3.90 -10.30 -10.52
C ASP A 108 3.87 -9.81 -9.05
N HIS A 109 4.74 -8.89 -8.66
CA HIS A 109 4.76 -8.33 -7.30
C HIS A 109 3.41 -7.68 -6.99
N HIS A 110 2.65 -8.24 -6.05
CA HIS A 110 1.28 -7.82 -5.84
C HIS A 110 1.22 -6.49 -5.08
N ILE A 111 0.73 -5.45 -5.73
CA ILE A 111 0.48 -4.15 -5.12
C ILE A 111 -1.03 -3.97 -4.90
N HIS A 112 -1.40 -3.28 -3.83
CA HIS A 112 -2.76 -2.76 -3.66
C HIS A 112 -2.66 -1.40 -3.00
N LEU A 113 -3.63 -0.53 -3.27
CA LEU A 113 -3.62 0.85 -2.81
C LEU A 113 -4.94 1.19 -2.13
N TYR A 114 -4.86 1.88 -1.00
CA TYR A 114 -6.02 2.46 -0.31
C TYR A 114 -6.15 3.92 -0.72
N THR A 115 -7.32 4.36 -1.17
CA THR A 115 -7.59 5.77 -1.44
C THR A 115 -9.03 6.13 -1.07
N SER A 116 -9.23 7.39 -0.69
CA SER A 116 -10.57 7.97 -0.51
C SER A 116 -11.00 8.84 -1.70
N THR A 117 -10.12 9.05 -2.69
CA THR A 117 -10.46 9.82 -3.89
C THR A 117 -11.36 9.01 -4.82
N LEU A 118 -12.21 9.72 -5.55
CA LEU A 118 -13.00 9.19 -6.67
C LEU A 118 -12.55 9.80 -8.01
N ASP A 119 -11.40 10.48 -8.01
CA ASP A 119 -10.81 11.06 -9.20
C ASP A 119 -10.27 9.95 -10.12
N TYR A 120 -11.08 9.60 -11.13
CA TYR A 120 -10.76 8.56 -12.11
C TYR A 120 -9.45 8.83 -12.87
N SER A 121 -9.07 10.09 -13.08
CA SER A 121 -7.80 10.40 -13.75
C SER A 121 -6.62 9.87 -12.93
N LYS A 122 -6.65 10.08 -11.61
CA LYS A 122 -5.59 9.60 -10.70
C LYS A 122 -5.61 8.09 -10.52
N ILE A 123 -6.80 7.49 -10.54
CA ILE A 123 -6.95 6.04 -10.43
C ILE A 123 -6.38 5.36 -11.68
N ASN A 124 -6.74 5.82 -12.88
CA ASN A 124 -6.23 5.29 -14.14
C ASN A 124 -4.71 5.43 -14.23
N ARG A 125 -4.17 6.57 -13.80
CA ARG A 125 -2.71 6.79 -13.71
C ARG A 125 -2.00 5.75 -12.84
N ALA A 126 -2.58 5.41 -11.69
CA ALA A 126 -2.02 4.36 -10.83
C ALA A 126 -2.12 2.97 -11.49
N GLU A 127 -3.26 2.63 -12.11
CA GLU A 127 -3.44 1.39 -12.88
C GLU A 127 -2.41 1.27 -14.03
N GLU A 128 -2.28 2.31 -14.85
CA GLU A 128 -1.31 2.38 -15.97
C GLU A 128 0.15 2.26 -15.52
N SER A 129 0.44 2.57 -14.25
CA SER A 129 1.79 2.39 -13.68
C SER A 129 2.09 0.95 -13.22
N GLY A 130 1.10 0.04 -13.28
CA GLY A 130 1.25 -1.36 -12.87
C GLY A 130 0.62 -1.71 -11.52
N LEU A 131 -0.30 -0.89 -11.01
CA LEU A 131 -1.10 -1.23 -9.82
C LEU A 131 -1.97 -2.47 -10.06
#